data_AF-A0A645JJU6-F1
#
_entry.id   AF-A0A645JJU6-F1
#
_cell.length_a   1.000
_cell.length_b   1.000
_cell.length_c   1.000
_cell.angle_alpha   90.00
_cell.angle_beta   90.00
_cell.angle_gamma   90.00
#
_symmetry.space_group_name_H-M   'P 1'
#
loop_
_entity.id
_entity.type
_entity.pdbx_description
1 polymer ?
#
loop_
_entity_poly.entity_id
_entity_poly.type
_entity_poly.pdbx_seq_one_letter_code
_entity_poly.pdbx_strand_id
1 'polypeptide(L)' 'MILAGEGNSDAAVTVTGFAVGAAICHNFGLASSAKGPTVNGMIAVVAGFVILVVIGLLNRERK' A
#
# COMPACT_ATOMS: atom_id res chain seq x y z
N MET A 1 6.77 -3.29 17.70
CA MET A 1 7.74 -2.18 17.67
C MET A 1 8.95 -2.40 18.58
N ILE A 2 8.88 -3.29 19.59
CA ILE A 2 10.00 -3.62 20.50
C ILE A 2 11.28 -4.00 19.73
N LEU A 3 11.18 -4.92 18.76
CA LEU A 3 12.32 -5.33 17.92
C LEU A 3 12.95 -4.18 17.10
N ALA A 4 12.14 -3.20 16.67
CA ALA A 4 12.66 -2.00 16.01
C ALA A 4 13.40 -1.08 16.98
N GLY A 5 12.96 -1.01 18.24
CA GLY A 5 13.63 -0.26 19.32
C GLY A 5 14.89 -0.92 19.86
N GLU A 6 15.03 -2.24 19.66
CA GLU A 6 16.25 -3.00 19.99
C GLU A 6 17.32 -2.95 18.88
N GLY A 7 17.05 -2.23 17.79
CA GLY A 7 18.02 -1.99 16.72
C GLY A 7 17.92 -2.91 15.50
N ASN A 8 16.87 -3.74 15.37
CA ASN A 8 16.64 -4.50 14.15
C ASN A 8 16.14 -3.59 13.02
N SER A 9 16.97 -3.41 11.99
CA SER A 9 16.68 -2.55 10.84
C SER A 9 15.48 -3.02 10.02
N ASP A 10 15.30 -4.34 9.84
CA ASP A 10 14.17 -4.89 9.08
C ASP A 10 12.83 -4.57 9.77
N ALA A 11 12.80 -4.71 11.09
CA ALA A 11 11.65 -4.31 11.90
C ALA A 11 11.42 -2.78 11.86
N ALA A 12 12.48 -1.98 11.84
CA ALA A 12 12.40 -0.52 11.75
C ALA A 12 11.79 -0.07 10.41
N VAL A 13 12.22 -0.66 9.30
CA VAL A 13 11.66 -0.38 7.96
C VAL A 13 10.19 -0.80 7.91
N THR A 14 9.86 -1.98 8.45
CA THR A 14 8.48 -2.48 8.51
C THR A 14 7.56 -1.53 9.27
N VAL A 15 7.97 -1.11 10.47
CA VAL A 15 7.18 -0.20 11.31
C VAL A 15 7.05 1.18 10.68
N THR A 16 8.11 1.69 10.07
CA THR A 16 8.10 2.98 9.38
C THR A 16 7.17 2.94 8.17
N GLY A 17 7.25 1.89 7.35
CA GLY A 17 6.35 1.68 6.22
C GLY A 17 4.89 1.57 6.64
N PHE A 18 4.61 0.84 7.72
CA PHE A 18 3.26 0.75 8.31
C PHE A 18 2.73 2.13 8.73
N ALA A 19 3.52 2.91 9.47
CA ALA A 19 3.11 4.23 9.95
C ALA A 19 2.87 5.22 8.80
N VAL A 20 3.80 5.29 7.84
CA VAL A 20 3.68 6.16 6.66
C VAL A 20 2.48 5.75 5.81
N GLY A 21 2.29 4.45 5.57
CA GLY A 21 1.14 3.93 4.83
C GLY A 21 -0.18 4.25 5.51
N ALA A 22 -0.27 4.08 6.84
CA ALA A 22 -1.45 4.44 7.62
C ALA A 22 -1.77 5.94 7.52
N ALA A 23 -0.76 6.81 7.65
CA ALA A 23 -0.94 8.25 7.52
C ALA A 23 -1.49 8.65 6.14
N ILE A 24 -0.96 8.08 5.07
CA ILE A 24 -1.47 8.29 3.70
C ILE A 24 -2.92 7.80 3.61
N CYS A 25 -3.21 6.56 4.01
CA CYS A 25 -4.55 6.00 3.91
C CYS A 25 -5.60 6.82 4.68
N HIS A 26 -5.27 7.32 5.86
CA HIS A 26 -6.17 8.15 6.64
C HIS A 26 -6.33 9.57 6.08
N ASN A 27 -5.27 10.20 5.57
CA ASN A 27 -5.34 11.57 5.02
C ASN A 27 -6.09 11.66 3.69
N PHE A 28 -6.03 10.60 2.88
CA PHE A 28 -6.73 10.54 1.58
C PHE A 28 -8.08 9.80 1.64
N GLY A 29 -8.53 9.39 2.83
CA GLY A 29 -9.82 8.69 3.00
C GLY A 29 -9.86 7.29 2.36
N LEU A 30 -8.70 6.64 2.23
CA LEU A 30 -8.55 5.31 1.66
C LEU A 30 -8.67 4.21 2.74
N ALA A 31 -8.52 4.59 4.01
CA ALA A 31 -8.58 3.67 5.13
C ALA A 31 -9.98 3.06 5.31
N SER A 32 -10.03 1.73 5.43
CA SER A 32 -11.25 0.97 5.70
C SER A 32 -11.75 1.18 7.14
N SER A 33 -13.01 0.79 7.40
CA SER A 33 -13.62 0.84 8.73
C SER A 33 -14.40 -0.44 9.04
N ALA A 34 -15.02 -0.52 10.22
CA ALA A 34 -15.93 -1.62 10.57
C ALA A 34 -17.13 -1.75 9.61
N LYS A 35 -17.48 -0.69 8.86
CA LYS A 35 -18.52 -0.72 7.83
C LYS A 35 -18.04 -1.31 6.49
N GLY A 36 -16.74 -1.62 6.38
CA GLY A 36 -16.10 -2.10 5.16
C GLY A 36 -15.22 -1.04 4.47
N PRO A 37 -14.70 -1.39 3.28
CA PRO A 37 -13.79 -0.52 2.51
C PRO A 37 -14.47 0.75 2.00
N THR A 38 -13.71 1.84 1.90
CA THR A 38 -14.21 3.11 1.35
C THR A 38 -14.28 3.06 -0.17
N VAL A 39 -15.16 3.86 -0.76
CA VAL A 39 -15.26 4.00 -2.24
C VAL A 39 -13.93 4.46 -2.82
N ASN A 40 -13.26 5.44 -2.18
CA ASN A 40 -11.95 5.91 -2.62
C ASN A 40 -10.89 4.80 -2.55
N GLY A 41 -10.92 3.97 -1.50
CA GLY A 41 -10.03 2.81 -1.37
C GLY A 41 -10.27 1.79 -2.49
N MET A 42 -11.53 1.49 -2.82
CA MET A 42 -11.87 0.60 -3.94
C MET A 42 -11.34 1.15 -5.28
N ILE A 43 -11.54 2.45 -5.54
CA ILE A 43 -11.05 3.11 -6.75
C ILE A 43 -9.51 3.03 -6.82
N ALA A 44 -8.82 3.29 -5.71
CA ALA A 44 -7.36 3.21 -5.63
C ALA A 44 -6.85 1.80 -5.96
N VAL A 45 -7.52 0.75 -5.47
CA VAL A 45 -7.17 -0.64 -5.79
C VAL A 45 -7.35 -0.94 -7.29
N VAL A 46 -8.48 -0.54 -7.88
CA VAL A 46 -8.73 -0.72 -9.32
C VAL A 46 -7.68 0.02 -10.15
N ALA A 47 -7.35 1.26 -9.79
CA ALA A 47 -6.31 2.03 -10.45
C ALA A 47 -4.94 1.33 -10.37
N GLY A 48 -4.60 0.76 -9.20
CA GLY A 48 -3.38 -0.03 -9.02
C GLY A 48 -3.31 -1.24 -9.97
N PHE A 49 -4.40 -2.01 -10.09
CA PHE A 49 -4.46 -3.12 -11.04
C PHE A 49 -4.34 -2.68 -12.49
N VAL A 50 -5.00 -1.58 -12.88
CA VAL A 50 -4.86 -1.02 -14.23
C VAL A 50 -3.40 -0.68 -14.53
N ILE A 51 -2.72 -0.01 -13.59
CA ILE A 51 -1.29 0.33 -13.72
C ILE A 51 -0.45 -0.95 -13.88
N LEU A 52 -0.67 -1.97 -13.04
CA LEU A 52 0.07 -3.23 -13.13
C LEU A 52 -0.18 -3.96 -14.46
N VAL A 53 -1.41 -3.95 -14.97
CA VAL A 53 -1.74 -4.54 -16.28
C VAL A 53 -1.03 -3.78 -17.40
N VAL A 54 -1.06 -2.44 -17.38
CA VAL A 54 -0.35 -1.61 -18.36
C VAL A 54 1.15 -1.91 -18.34
N ILE A 55 1.77 -1.90 -17.16
CA ILE A 55 3.20 -2.23 -17.01
C ILE A 55 3.47 -3.65 -17.54
N GLY A 56 2.65 -4.63 -17.16
CA GLY A 56 2.79 -6.01 -17.62
C GLY A 56 2.66 -6.15 -19.14
N LEU A 57 1.73 -5.43 -19.78
CA LEU A 57 1.58 -5.41 -21.23
C LEU A 57 2.74 -4.73 -21.95
N LEU A 58 3.27 -3.64 -21.40
CA LEU A 58 4.41 -2.91 -21.97
C LEU A 58 5.74 -3.67 -21.83
N ASN A 59 5.90 -4.44 -20.75
CA ASN A 59 7.11 -5.23 -20.49
C ASN A 59 6.99 -6.69 -20.96
N ARG A 60 5.87 -7.06 -21.61
CA ARG A 60 5.71 -8.38 -22.17
C ARG A 60 6.60 -8.52 -23.42
N GLU A 61 7.59 -9.42 -23.33
CA GLU A 61 8.34 -9.94 -24.47
C GLU A 61 7.37 -10.37 -25.58
N ARG A 62 7.47 -9.72 -26.74
CA ARG A 62 6.73 -10.07 -27.95
C ARG A 62 7.62 -11.04 -28.74
N LYS A 63 7.27 -12.32 -28.74
CA LYS A 63 7.78 -13.25 -29.76
C LYS A 63 7.31 -12.81 -31.15
#